data_AF-A0A1F4A6X8-F1
#
_entry.id   AF-A0A1F4A6X8-F1
#
_cell.length_a   1.000
_cell.length_b   1.000
_cell.length_c   1.000
_cell.angle_alpha   90.00
_cell.angle_beta   90.00
_cell.angle_gamma   90.00
#
_symmetry.space_group_name_H-M   'P 1'
#
loop_
_entity.id
_entity.type
_entity.pdbx_description
1 polymer ?
#
loop_
_entity_poly.entity_id
_entity_poly.type
_entity_poly.pdbx_seq_one_letter_code
_entity_poly.pdbx_strand_id
1 'polypeptide(L)'
;MPEEDMTARPTLSEATYEVVWPLGKPAYRTRSPSARVPDLSNKVLAETWDYLFRGEEIFPILREELAARFPGVKFVTYDVFGNLHGPRQRALIARVPELLRQHKVDAVISAIGA
;
A
#
# COMPACT_ATOMS: atom_id res chain seq x y z
N MET A 1 -61.27 49.32 11.71
CA MET A 1 -61.15 47.88 11.98
C MET A 1 -60.18 47.33 10.94
N PRO A 2 -58.91 47.05 11.28
CA PRO A 2 -57.97 46.47 10.33
C PRO A 2 -58.07 44.93 10.38
N GLU A 3 -58.10 44.29 9.21
CA GLU A 3 -57.70 42.89 9.08
C GLU A 3 -56.17 42.87 8.93
N GLU A 4 -55.49 42.28 9.91
CA GLU A 4 -54.06 41.98 9.83
C GLU A 4 -53.85 40.76 8.91
N ASP A 5 -53.35 41.02 7.71
CA ASP A 5 -52.80 39.97 6.85
C ASP A 5 -51.43 39.55 7.41
N MET A 6 -51.41 38.39 8.07
CA MET A 6 -50.24 37.79 8.69
C MET A 6 -49.32 37.23 7.60
N THR A 7 -48.46 38.10 7.04
CA THR A 7 -47.44 37.68 6.08
C THR A 7 -46.46 36.72 6.74
N ALA A 8 -46.52 35.45 6.36
CA ALA A 8 -45.57 34.42 6.76
C ALA A 8 -44.14 34.87 6.41
N ARG A 9 -43.21 34.76 7.37
CA ARG A 9 -41.79 35.04 7.13
C ARG A 9 -41.25 34.10 6.03
N PRO A 10 -40.54 34.61 5.02
CA PRO A 10 -39.88 33.75 4.06
C PRO A 10 -38.85 32.89 4.78
N THR A 11 -38.91 31.58 4.60
CA THR A 11 -37.88 30.65 5.04
C THR A 11 -36.61 30.95 4.23
N LEU A 12 -35.67 31.66 4.85
CA LEU A 12 -34.32 31.83 4.31
C LEU A 12 -33.67 30.44 4.21
N SER A 13 -33.50 29.94 2.99
CA SER A 13 -32.69 28.74 2.75
C SER A 13 -31.26 29.03 3.15
N GLU A 14 -30.69 28.22 4.04
CA GLU A 14 -29.29 28.37 4.47
C GLU A 14 -28.33 28.29 3.28
N ALA A 15 -27.28 29.11 3.31
CA ALA A 15 -26.26 29.12 2.28
C ALA A 15 -25.55 27.76 2.25
N THR A 16 -25.65 27.06 1.11
CA THR A 16 -24.99 25.77 0.89
C THR A 16 -23.60 26.02 0.30
N TYR A 17 -22.58 25.41 0.88
CA TYR A 17 -21.20 25.52 0.41
C TYR A 17 -20.73 24.19 -0.17
N GLU A 18 -19.90 24.26 -1.20
CA GLU A 18 -19.23 23.07 -1.74
C GLU A 18 -18.17 22.59 -0.73
N VAL A 19 -18.37 21.38 -0.19
CA VAL A 19 -17.39 20.73 0.67
C VAL A 19 -16.37 20.05 -0.23
N VAL A 20 -15.26 20.75 -0.47
CA VAL A 20 -14.11 20.20 -1.20
C VAL A 20 -13.18 19.46 -0.23
N TRP A 21 -12.68 18.32 -0.67
CA TRP A 21 -11.73 17.52 0.09
C TRP A 21 -10.30 17.87 -0.37
N PRO A 22 -9.34 18.13 0.55
CA PRO A 22 -8.01 18.61 0.17
C PRO A 22 -7.11 17.56 -0.50
N LEU A 23 -7.45 16.26 -0.46
CA LEU A 23 -6.67 15.27 -1.21
C LEU A 23 -6.88 15.46 -2.71
N GLY A 24 -5.77 15.60 -3.43
CA GLY A 24 -5.75 15.60 -4.88
C GLY A 24 -6.26 14.29 -5.47
N LYS A 25 -6.55 14.31 -6.79
CA LYS A 25 -6.97 13.12 -7.53
C LYS A 25 -5.95 11.99 -7.34
N PRO A 26 -6.37 10.75 -7.04
CA PRO A 26 -5.45 9.62 -6.93
C PRO A 26 -4.63 9.47 -8.22
N ALA A 27 -3.31 9.35 -8.07
CA ALA A 27 -2.40 9.08 -9.19
C ALA A 27 -2.47 7.61 -9.67
N TYR A 28 -3.29 6.78 -9.02
CA TYR A 28 -3.42 5.36 -9.29
C TYR A 28 -4.88 4.97 -9.52
N ARG A 29 -5.09 3.87 -10.26
CA ARG A 29 -6.42 3.27 -10.39
C ARG A 29 -6.68 2.37 -9.19
N THR A 30 -7.76 2.63 -8.46
CA THR A 30 -8.23 1.73 -7.41
C THR A 30 -8.59 0.38 -8.02
N ARG A 31 -8.14 -0.70 -7.37
CA ARG A 31 -8.50 -2.09 -7.71
C ARG A 31 -8.81 -2.82 -6.41
N SER A 32 -9.68 -3.82 -6.48
CA SER A 32 -9.91 -4.71 -5.34
C SER A 32 -8.62 -5.44 -4.99
N PRO A 33 -8.23 -5.50 -3.70
CA PRO A 33 -7.08 -6.27 -3.27
C PRO A 33 -7.23 -7.75 -3.61
N SER A 34 -6.11 -8.43 -3.85
CA SER A 34 -6.07 -9.89 -3.96
C SER A 34 -6.46 -10.55 -2.63
N ALA A 35 -6.95 -11.79 -2.69
CA ALA A 35 -7.19 -12.58 -1.48
C ALA A 35 -5.91 -12.72 -0.65
N ARG A 36 -6.06 -12.71 0.68
CA ARG A 36 -4.96 -12.91 1.61
C ARG A 36 -4.39 -14.31 1.44
N VAL A 37 -3.07 -14.44 1.47
CA VAL A 37 -2.42 -15.74 1.57
C VAL A 37 -2.67 -16.29 2.99
N PRO A 38 -3.41 -17.41 3.13
CA PRO A 38 -3.85 -17.87 4.45
C PRO A 38 -2.72 -18.53 5.24
N ASP A 39 -1.74 -19.11 4.55
CA ASP A 39 -0.63 -19.86 5.13
C ASP A 39 0.61 -19.73 4.23
N LEU A 40 1.78 -19.61 4.88
CA LEU A 40 3.05 -19.36 4.20
C LEU A 40 3.92 -20.60 4.03
N SER A 41 3.47 -21.79 4.47
CA SER A 41 4.22 -23.03 4.27
C SER A 41 4.36 -23.34 2.78
N ASN A 42 5.58 -23.77 2.42
CA ASN A 42 6.00 -24.04 1.04
C ASN A 42 5.84 -22.85 0.06
N LYS A 43 5.67 -21.62 0.57
CA LYS A 43 5.57 -20.41 -0.27
C LYS A 43 6.93 -19.77 -0.52
N VAL A 44 7.03 -19.02 -1.60
CA VAL A 44 8.16 -18.15 -1.92
C VAL A 44 7.81 -16.71 -1.57
N LEU A 45 8.52 -16.14 -0.58
CA LEU A 45 8.35 -14.77 -0.14
C LEU A 45 9.44 -13.89 -0.74
N ALA A 46 9.07 -12.73 -1.27
CA ALA A 46 10.04 -11.70 -1.66
C ALA A 46 10.17 -10.63 -0.58
N GLU A 47 11.39 -10.16 -0.39
CA GLU A 47 11.73 -9.02 0.45
C GLU A 47 11.96 -7.82 -0.47
N THR A 48 11.32 -6.69 -0.20
CA THR A 48 11.60 -5.43 -0.91
C THR A 48 11.93 -4.34 0.10
N TRP A 49 12.92 -3.51 -0.21
CA TRP A 49 13.46 -2.54 0.75
C TRP A 49 13.93 -1.24 0.07
N ASP A 50 13.71 -0.12 0.75
CA ASP A 50 14.11 1.24 0.36
C ASP A 50 15.48 1.67 0.90
N TYR A 51 16.18 0.80 1.63
CA TYR A 51 17.48 1.07 2.23
C TYR A 51 17.49 2.15 3.33
N LEU A 52 16.32 2.55 3.86
CA LEU A 52 16.23 3.65 4.85
C LEU A 52 16.38 3.19 6.31
N PHE A 53 16.05 1.95 6.63
CA PHE A 53 16.04 1.40 8.00
C PHE A 53 17.04 0.25 8.16
N ARG A 54 17.00 -0.53 9.25
CA ARG A 54 17.97 -1.62 9.48
C ARG A 54 17.60 -2.92 8.75
N GLY A 55 17.34 -2.88 7.44
CA GLY A 55 16.90 -4.05 6.67
C GLY A 55 17.87 -5.23 6.75
N GLU A 56 19.17 -4.95 6.73
CA GLU A 56 20.22 -5.96 6.84
C GLU A 56 20.17 -6.75 8.16
N GLU A 57 19.63 -6.16 9.23
CA GLU A 57 19.47 -6.81 10.54
C GLU A 57 18.08 -7.46 10.67
N ILE A 58 17.04 -6.78 10.20
CA ILE A 58 15.65 -7.22 10.37
C ILE A 58 15.30 -8.40 9.46
N PHE A 59 15.74 -8.42 8.20
CA PHE A 59 15.39 -9.51 7.27
C PHE A 59 15.94 -10.88 7.72
N PRO A 60 17.20 -11.01 8.20
CA PRO A 60 17.66 -12.27 8.80
C PRO A 60 16.77 -12.78 9.93
N ILE A 61 16.38 -11.90 10.86
CA ILE A 61 15.51 -12.25 12.00
C ILE A 61 14.13 -12.70 11.49
N LEU A 62 13.55 -11.97 10.54
CA LEU A 62 12.27 -12.35 9.94
C LEU A 62 12.33 -13.71 9.24
N ARG A 63 13.42 -13.98 8.50
CA ARG A 63 13.61 -15.27 7.82
C ARG A 63 13.68 -16.43 8.81
N GLU A 64 14.41 -16.26 9.91
CA GLU A 64 14.52 -17.27 10.97
C GLU A 64 13.15 -17.57 11.60
N GLU A 65 12.45 -16.53 12.07
CA GLU A 65 11.14 -16.66 12.72
C GLU A 65 10.07 -17.25 11.78
N LEU A 66 10.06 -16.81 10.53
CA LEU A 66 9.13 -17.33 9.52
C LEU A 66 9.45 -18.78 9.14
N ALA A 67 10.74 -19.14 9.02
CA ALA A 67 11.12 -20.53 8.74
C ALA A 67 10.80 -21.48 9.90
N ALA A 68 10.92 -21.01 11.15
CA ALA A 68 10.52 -21.76 12.33
C ALA A 68 9.00 -21.99 12.36
N ARG A 69 8.20 -21.01 11.94
CA ARG A 69 6.74 -21.07 11.97
C ARG A 69 6.11 -21.76 10.76
N PHE A 70 6.70 -21.61 9.58
CA PHE A 70 6.12 -22.04 8.30
C PHE A 70 7.08 -22.98 7.57
N PRO A 71 6.92 -24.30 7.73
CA PRO A 71 7.80 -25.28 7.09
C PRO A 71 7.87 -25.11 5.58
N GLY A 72 9.09 -25.19 5.03
CA GLY A 72 9.34 -25.15 3.60
C GLY A 72 9.19 -23.77 2.95
N VAL A 73 8.94 -22.70 3.71
CA VAL A 73 8.98 -21.33 3.19
C VAL A 73 10.36 -21.00 2.62
N LYS A 74 10.39 -20.25 1.51
CA LYS A 74 11.60 -19.83 0.80
C LYS A 74 11.60 -18.31 0.64
N PHE A 75 12.78 -17.73 0.47
CA PHE A 75 12.94 -16.29 0.39
C PHE A 75 13.70 -15.86 -0.87
N VAL A 76 13.22 -14.78 -1.49
CA VAL A 76 13.90 -14.00 -2.51
C VAL A 76 14.28 -12.68 -1.84
N THR A 77 15.58 -12.51 -1.60
CA THR A 77 16.10 -11.43 -0.76
C THR A 77 16.07 -10.09 -1.48
N TYR A 78 16.09 -8.99 -0.70
CA TYR A 78 15.91 -7.63 -1.18
C TYR A 78 16.96 -7.17 -2.21
N ASP A 79 18.16 -7.75 -2.18
CA ASP A 79 19.25 -7.46 -3.12
C ASP A 79 18.91 -7.84 -4.57
N VAL A 80 17.99 -8.80 -4.77
CA VAL A 80 17.48 -9.17 -6.11
C VAL A 80 16.73 -8.01 -6.76
N PHE A 81 16.03 -7.21 -5.96
CA PHE A 81 15.24 -6.06 -6.41
C PHE A 81 16.04 -4.75 -6.35
N GLY A 82 17.04 -4.70 -5.46
CA GLY A 82 17.89 -3.53 -5.22
C GLY A 82 17.18 -2.44 -4.44
N ASN A 83 17.82 -1.26 -4.37
CA ASN A 83 17.28 -0.11 -3.66
C ASN A 83 16.11 0.51 -4.43
N LEU A 84 14.88 0.28 -3.96
CA LEU A 84 13.65 0.81 -4.56
C LEU A 84 13.42 2.30 -4.23
N HIS A 85 14.40 2.97 -3.64
CA HIS A 85 14.43 4.40 -3.41
C HIS A 85 15.65 5.05 -4.11
N GLY A 86 15.52 6.34 -4.42
CA GLY A 86 16.60 7.15 -5.01
C GLY A 86 16.59 7.23 -6.54
N PRO A 87 17.69 7.68 -7.18
CA PRO A 87 17.68 8.12 -8.58
C PRO A 87 17.27 7.06 -9.60
N ARG A 88 17.51 5.78 -9.31
CA ARG A 88 17.19 4.65 -10.20
C ARG A 88 15.82 4.02 -9.93
N GLN A 89 15.07 4.53 -8.96
CA GLN A 89 13.81 3.95 -8.49
C GLN A 89 12.85 3.59 -9.63
N ARG A 90 12.61 4.49 -10.58
CA ARG A 90 11.68 4.22 -11.69
C ARG A 90 12.07 2.99 -12.51
N ALA A 91 13.36 2.85 -12.82
CA ALA A 91 13.87 1.73 -13.61
C ALA A 91 13.83 0.42 -12.81
N LEU A 92 14.11 0.45 -11.51
CA LEU A 92 14.06 -0.72 -10.64
C LEU A 92 12.61 -1.17 -10.40
N ILE A 93 11.71 -0.26 -10.06
CA ILE A 93 10.27 -0.55 -9.90
C ILE A 93 9.67 -1.16 -11.18
N ALA A 94 10.05 -0.66 -12.37
CA ALA A 94 9.56 -1.20 -13.63
C ALA A 94 9.95 -2.69 -13.84
N ARG A 95 11.04 -3.15 -13.22
CA ARG A 95 11.52 -4.54 -13.31
C ARG A 95 10.91 -5.47 -12.27
N VAL A 96 10.38 -4.93 -11.16
CA VAL A 96 9.82 -5.72 -10.06
C VAL A 96 8.78 -6.75 -10.54
N PRO A 97 7.78 -6.42 -11.39
CA PRO A 97 6.81 -7.40 -11.83
C PRO A 97 7.41 -8.62 -12.54
N GLU A 98 8.48 -8.41 -13.31
CA GLU A 98 9.16 -9.51 -14.01
C GLU A 98 9.98 -10.36 -13.04
N LEU A 99 10.71 -9.73 -12.12
CA LEU A 99 11.46 -10.44 -11.09
C LEU A 99 10.54 -11.30 -10.20
N LEU A 100 9.38 -10.77 -9.81
CA LEU A 100 8.39 -11.54 -9.03
C LEU A 100 7.92 -12.79 -9.78
N ARG A 101 7.69 -12.70 -11.09
CA ARG A 101 7.31 -13.86 -11.93
C ARG A 101 8.46 -14.85 -12.09
N GLN A 102 9.66 -14.34 -12.41
CA GLN A 102 10.86 -15.16 -12.61
C GLN A 102 11.15 -16.03 -11.37
N HIS A 103 10.99 -15.45 -10.19
CA HIS A 103 11.22 -16.14 -8.92
C HIS A 103 9.98 -16.86 -8.37
N LYS A 104 8.83 -16.82 -9.07
CA LYS A 104 7.58 -17.47 -8.67
C LYS A 104 7.13 -17.06 -7.26
N VAL A 105 7.17 -15.76 -6.99
CA VAL A 105 6.85 -15.19 -5.68
C VAL A 105 5.34 -15.29 -5.40
N ASP A 106 5.00 -15.80 -4.22
CA ASP A 106 3.62 -15.92 -3.74
C ASP A 106 3.16 -14.68 -2.94
N ALA A 107 4.06 -14.07 -2.18
CA ALA A 107 3.79 -12.87 -1.38
C ALA A 107 5.05 -12.01 -1.16
N VAL A 108 4.85 -10.73 -0.85
CA VAL A 108 5.93 -9.74 -0.67
C VAL A 108 5.89 -9.16 0.74
N ILE A 109 7.05 -9.11 1.40
CA ILE A 109 7.31 -8.30 2.60
C ILE A 109 7.80 -6.94 2.11
N SER A 110 6.95 -5.92 2.23
CA SER A 110 7.25 -4.55 1.78
C SER A 110 7.81 -3.71 2.92
N ALA A 111 9.13 -3.52 2.94
CA ALA A 111 9.81 -2.57 3.83
C ALA A 111 10.07 -1.25 3.09
N ILE A 112 8.99 -0.54 2.75
CA ILE A 112 9.00 0.77 2.10
C ILE A 112 8.28 1.74 3.04
N GLY A 113 8.93 2.81 3.47
CA GLY A 113 8.46 3.64 4.59
C GLY A 113 8.59 5.15 4.45
N ALA A 114 8.91 5.68 3.26
CA ALA A 114 8.99 7.12 3.00
C ALA A 114 8.24 7.54 1.74
#